data_AF-A0A9E3XNU0-F1
#
_entry.id   AF-A0A9E3XNU0-F1
#
_cell.length_a   1.000
_cell.length_b   1.000
_cell.length_c   1.000
_cell.angle_alpha   90.00
_cell.angle_beta   90.00
_cell.angle_gamma   90.00
#
_symmetry.space_group_name_H-M   'P 1'
#
loop_
_entity.id
_entity.type
_entity.pdbx_description
1 polymer ?
#
loop_
_entity_poly.entity_id
_entity_poly.type
_entity_poly.pdbx_seq_one_letter_code
_entity_poly.pdbx_strand_id
1 'polypeptide(L)'
;MDCDVEQRLVRLAETLDAPREDGGREATLTALMPCEPVVGEVVVACWQDSDGGELVELVRFDDGSRVHDQAALREALTLLAMVETVEELASFDELQGMIDSLDAWSVPEGLDADAGALAPAQERARARVAALASLAPTEVRVARTQHLDALGAALRELEAAWTELERHAEAWSDALLAASGDDPAAVAAVRSLWEALGTARRGPLARPISTALHEGREAGASMAAAVASA
;
A
#
# COMPACT_ATOMS: atom_id res chain seq x y z
N MET A 1 1.49 -0.92 19.06
CA MET A 1 1.62 -2.24 18.43
C MET A 1 1.97 -3.22 19.54
N ASP A 2 1.13 -4.22 19.81
CA ASP A 2 1.38 -5.19 20.88
C ASP A 2 2.64 -5.99 20.55
N CYS A 3 3.73 -5.65 21.24
CA CYS A 3 5.04 -6.31 21.19
C CYS A 3 4.93 -7.84 21.34
N ASP A 4 3.80 -8.34 21.87
CA ASP A 4 3.48 -9.75 22.03
C ASP A 4 3.22 -10.49 20.71
N VAL A 5 2.51 -9.90 19.74
CA VAL A 5 2.15 -10.63 18.48
C VAL A 5 3.35 -10.85 17.59
N GLU A 6 4.21 -9.83 17.44
CA GLU A 6 5.43 -9.93 16.64
C GLU A 6 6.42 -10.93 17.25
N GLN A 7 6.61 -10.88 18.58
CA GLN A 7 7.42 -11.86 19.28
C GLN A 7 6.86 -13.29 19.20
N ARG A 8 5.54 -13.44 19.20
CA ARG A 8 4.89 -14.75 19.02
C ARG A 8 5.00 -15.26 17.59
N LEU A 9 4.93 -14.38 16.58
CA LEU A 9 5.18 -14.73 15.18
C LEU A 9 6.61 -15.21 14.96
N VAL A 10 7.60 -14.52 15.55
CA VAL A 10 9.00 -14.95 15.48
C VAL A 10 9.18 -16.34 16.12
N ARG A 11 8.60 -16.57 17.31
CA ARG A 11 8.64 -17.89 17.95
C ARG A 11 7.93 -18.98 17.13
N LEU A 12 6.82 -18.64 16.50
CA LEU A 12 6.11 -19.55 15.61
C LEU A 12 6.95 -19.87 14.36
N ALA A 13 7.61 -18.86 13.78
CA ALA A 13 8.53 -19.05 12.66
C ALA A 13 9.63 -20.04 13.04
N GLU A 14 10.31 -19.82 14.17
CA GLU A 14 11.33 -20.74 14.70
C GLU A 14 10.79 -22.16 14.93
N THR A 15 9.53 -22.28 15.38
CA THR A 15 8.86 -23.58 15.58
C THR A 15 8.60 -24.29 14.26
N LEU A 16 8.35 -23.53 13.19
CA LEU A 16 8.01 -24.02 11.85
C LEU A 16 9.21 -24.06 10.89
N ASP A 17 10.37 -23.56 11.31
CA ASP A 17 11.62 -23.45 10.53
C ASP A 17 12.28 -24.82 10.28
N ALA A 18 11.84 -25.85 10.99
CA ALA A 18 12.23 -27.22 10.67
C ALA A 18 11.69 -27.60 9.28
N PRO A 19 12.56 -28.00 8.33
CA PRO A 19 12.12 -28.37 6.99
C PRO A 19 11.07 -29.47 7.07
N ARG A 20 9.91 -29.22 6.46
CA ARG A 20 8.86 -30.23 6.39
C ARG A 20 9.13 -31.14 5.21
N GLU A 21 9.01 -32.44 5.46
CA GLU A 21 8.79 -33.42 4.38
C GLU A 21 7.29 -33.47 4.08
N ASP A 22 6.90 -32.90 2.94
CA ASP A 22 5.57 -33.14 2.37
C ASP A 22 5.74 -33.94 1.07
N GLY A 23 5.21 -35.17 1.04
CA GLY A 23 5.40 -36.07 -0.10
C GLY A 23 6.87 -36.41 -0.44
N GLY A 24 7.81 -36.23 0.50
CA GLY A 24 9.24 -36.45 0.30
C GLY A 24 10.02 -35.24 -0.26
N ARG A 25 9.42 -34.05 -0.25
CA ARG A 25 10.06 -32.80 -0.63
C ARG A 25 10.27 -31.91 0.57
N GLU A 26 11.42 -31.25 0.59
CA GLU A 26 11.79 -30.27 1.61
C GLU A 26 11.10 -28.94 1.28
N ALA A 27 10.25 -28.46 2.19
CA ALA A 27 9.55 -27.19 2.06
C ALA A 27 10.05 -26.18 3.11
N THR A 28 10.39 -24.98 2.66
CA THR A 28 10.90 -23.88 3.50
C THR A 28 9.79 -22.88 3.76
N LEU A 29 9.64 -22.45 5.01
CA LEU A 29 8.67 -21.42 5.38
C LEU A 29 9.07 -20.08 4.74
N THR A 30 8.20 -19.51 3.92
CA THR A 30 8.44 -18.23 3.23
C THR A 30 7.65 -17.08 3.84
N ALA A 31 6.51 -17.36 4.47
CA ALA A 31 5.71 -16.33 5.14
C ALA A 31 4.85 -16.90 6.28
N LEU A 32 4.63 -16.08 7.30
CA LEU A 32 3.60 -16.27 8.34
C LEU A 32 2.73 -15.03 8.40
N MET A 33 1.44 -15.22 8.19
CA MET A 33 0.49 -14.12 8.07
C MET A 33 -0.67 -14.37 9.03
N PRO A 34 -0.72 -13.65 10.15
CA PRO A 34 -1.93 -13.61 10.97
C PRO A 34 -3.11 -13.23 10.11
N CYS A 35 -4.26 -13.86 10.33
CA CYS A 35 -5.50 -13.43 9.70
C CYS A 35 -6.62 -13.28 10.71
N GLU A 36 -7.28 -12.13 10.64
CA GLU A 36 -8.54 -11.87 11.34
C GLU A 36 -9.69 -12.55 10.57
N PRO A 37 -10.77 -13.03 11.23
CA PRO A 37 -11.28 -12.61 12.54
C PRO A 37 -10.70 -13.34 13.76
N VAL A 38 -9.78 -14.29 13.60
CA VAL A 38 -9.27 -15.10 14.72
C VAL A 38 -7.96 -14.50 15.26
N VAL A 39 -8.05 -13.30 15.84
CA VAL A 39 -6.95 -12.74 16.64
C VAL A 39 -6.64 -13.73 17.76
N GLY A 40 -5.52 -14.45 17.65
CA GLY A 40 -4.91 -15.21 18.74
C GLY A 40 -4.82 -16.72 18.59
N GLU A 41 -5.47 -17.35 17.60
CA GLU A 41 -5.44 -18.83 17.49
C GLU A 41 -4.87 -19.39 16.19
N VAL A 42 -4.90 -18.68 15.05
CA VAL A 42 -4.40 -19.22 13.76
C VAL A 42 -3.66 -18.21 12.89
N VAL A 43 -2.74 -18.72 12.08
CA VAL A 43 -1.88 -18.00 11.13
C VAL A 43 -1.86 -18.77 9.82
N VAL A 44 -1.85 -18.05 8.69
CA VAL A 44 -1.53 -18.65 7.40
C VAL A 44 -0.03 -18.81 7.32
N ALA A 45 0.42 -20.04 7.14
CA ALA A 45 1.80 -20.34 6.87
C ALA A 45 1.94 -20.72 5.39
N CYS A 46 2.88 -20.07 4.72
CA CYS A 46 3.24 -20.35 3.34
C CYS A 46 4.61 -21.02 3.34
N TRP A 47 4.70 -22.16 2.65
CA TRP A 47 5.95 -22.83 2.38
C TRP A 47 6.19 -22.91 0.88
N GLN A 48 7.45 -22.89 0.50
CA GLN A 48 7.88 -23.13 -0.86
C GLN A 48 8.73 -24.40 -0.88
N ASP A 49 8.36 -25.35 -1.74
CA ASP A 49 9.17 -26.55 -1.99
C ASP A 49 10.36 -26.24 -2.91
N SER A 50 11.31 -27.19 -2.97
CA SER A 50 12.53 -27.05 -3.79
C SER A 50 12.27 -26.90 -5.30
N ASP A 51 11.08 -27.27 -5.77
CA ASP A 51 10.67 -27.20 -7.18
C ASP A 51 9.87 -25.91 -7.46
N GLY A 52 9.67 -25.04 -6.46
CA GLY A 52 8.91 -23.80 -6.55
C GLY A 52 7.41 -23.98 -6.37
N GLY A 53 6.94 -25.14 -5.92
CA GLY A 53 5.56 -25.36 -5.49
C GLY A 53 5.26 -24.65 -4.18
N GLU A 54 4.09 -24.02 -4.08
CA GLU A 54 3.64 -23.36 -2.86
C GLU A 54 2.66 -24.25 -2.10
N LEU A 55 2.92 -24.43 -0.81
CA LEU A 55 2.00 -25.03 0.14
C LEU A 55 1.50 -23.93 1.06
N VAL A 56 0.18 -23.81 1.21
CA VAL A 56 -0.44 -22.84 2.10
C VAL A 56 -1.38 -23.54 3.06
N GLU A 57 -1.19 -23.33 4.36
CA GLU A 57 -2.02 -23.94 5.40
C GLU A 57 -2.35 -22.95 6.51
N LEU A 58 -3.42 -23.24 7.24
CA LEU A 58 -3.62 -22.63 8.54
C LEU A 58 -2.89 -23.44 9.61
N VAL A 59 -2.16 -22.74 10.47
CA VAL A 59 -1.48 -23.29 11.64
C VAL A 59 -1.92 -22.54 12.89
N ARG A 60 -1.94 -23.23 14.02
CA ARG A 60 -2.24 -22.61 15.30
C ARG A 60 -1.09 -21.73 15.76
N PHE A 61 -1.43 -20.58 16.34
CA PHE A 61 -0.44 -19.61 16.76
C PHE A 61 0.41 -20.07 17.96
N ASP A 62 -0.15 -20.93 18.81
CA ASP A 62 0.50 -21.37 20.05
C ASP A 62 1.48 -22.53 19.86
N ASP A 63 1.20 -23.44 18.93
CA ASP A 63 1.94 -24.71 18.78
C ASP A 63 2.26 -25.09 17.33
N GLY A 64 1.86 -24.28 16.34
CA GLY A 64 2.09 -24.56 14.92
C GLY A 64 1.27 -25.74 14.37
N SER A 65 0.32 -26.29 15.12
CA SER A 65 -0.49 -27.42 14.67
C SER A 65 -1.41 -27.03 13.51
N ARG A 66 -1.58 -27.94 12.53
CA ARG A 66 -2.41 -27.69 11.35
C ARG A 66 -3.89 -27.52 11.74
N VAL A 67 -4.56 -26.58 11.07
CA VAL A 67 -5.99 -26.36 11.17
C VAL A 67 -6.64 -26.66 9.83
N HIS A 68 -7.57 -27.62 9.83
CA HIS A 68 -8.32 -28.00 8.64
C HIS A 68 -9.62 -27.19 8.56
N ASP A 69 -9.51 -25.92 8.19
CA ASP A 69 -10.65 -25.04 7.92
C ASP A 69 -10.45 -24.31 6.58
N GLN A 70 -11.07 -24.86 5.53
CA GLN A 70 -10.98 -24.33 4.17
C GLN A 70 -11.66 -22.95 4.02
N ALA A 71 -12.70 -22.68 4.81
CA ALA A 71 -13.38 -21.39 4.75
C ALA A 71 -12.48 -20.29 5.34
N ALA A 72 -11.90 -20.57 6.52
CA ALA A 72 -10.95 -19.66 7.16
C ALA A 72 -9.69 -19.45 6.31
N LEU A 73 -9.17 -20.50 5.67
CA LEU A 73 -8.00 -20.40 4.78
C LEU A 73 -8.28 -19.49 3.59
N ARG A 74 -9.46 -19.63 2.96
CA ARG A 74 -9.90 -18.76 1.87
C ARG A 74 -10.03 -17.30 2.30
N GLU A 75 -10.66 -17.06 3.45
CA GLU A 75 -10.81 -15.69 3.99
C GLU A 75 -9.45 -15.04 4.22
N ALA A 76 -8.52 -15.82 4.78
CA ALA A 76 -7.18 -15.36 5.07
C ALA A 76 -6.36 -15.04 3.80
N LEU A 77 -6.39 -15.95 2.81
CA LEU A 77 -5.80 -15.72 1.49
C LEU A 77 -6.40 -14.51 0.78
N THR A 78 -7.70 -14.26 0.96
CA THR A 78 -8.37 -13.09 0.38
C THR A 78 -7.89 -11.81 1.03
N LEU A 79 -7.81 -11.77 2.35
CA LEU A 79 -7.30 -10.60 3.07
C LEU A 79 -5.85 -10.30 2.69
N LEU A 80 -5.01 -11.33 2.59
CA LEU A 80 -3.64 -11.19 2.14
C LEU A 80 -3.56 -10.55 0.75
N ALA A 81 -4.28 -11.14 -0.21
CA ALA A 81 -4.30 -10.64 -1.59
C ALA A 81 -4.69 -9.17 -1.65
N MET A 82 -5.72 -8.79 -0.87
CA MET A 82 -6.19 -7.41 -0.78
C MET A 82 -5.14 -6.48 -0.17
N VAL A 83 -4.48 -6.89 0.93
CA VAL A 83 -3.41 -6.09 1.54
C VAL A 83 -2.26 -5.90 0.56
N GLU A 84 -1.78 -6.97 -0.07
CA GLU A 84 -0.70 -6.91 -1.04
C GLU A 84 -1.03 -6.02 -2.23
N THR A 85 -2.22 -6.19 -2.82
CA THR A 85 -2.65 -5.35 -3.96
C THR A 85 -2.75 -3.87 -3.57
N VAL A 86 -3.19 -3.57 -2.34
CA VAL A 86 -3.27 -2.19 -1.86
C VAL A 86 -1.89 -1.62 -1.50
N GLU A 87 -0.98 -2.42 -0.97
CA GLU A 87 0.42 -2.02 -0.73
C GLU A 87 1.16 -1.74 -2.05
N GLU A 88 0.96 -2.59 -3.06
CA GLU A 88 1.47 -2.36 -4.42
C GLU A 88 0.91 -1.06 -5.01
N LEU A 89 -0.40 -0.82 -4.85
CA LEU A 89 -1.00 0.45 -5.26
C LEU A 89 -0.39 1.63 -4.49
N ALA A 90 -0.13 1.47 -3.19
CA ALA A 90 0.46 2.53 -2.38
C ALA A 90 1.89 2.90 -2.83
N SER A 91 2.56 2.01 -3.57
CA SER A 91 3.85 2.24 -4.23
C SER A 91 4.83 2.98 -3.31
N PHE A 92 5.10 2.39 -2.15
CA PHE A 92 5.84 3.06 -1.06
C PHE A 92 7.20 3.62 -1.52
N ASP A 93 7.86 2.95 -2.47
CA ASP A 93 9.14 3.37 -3.03
C ASP A 93 9.05 4.68 -3.83
N GLU A 94 7.88 5.02 -4.36
CA GLU A 94 7.65 6.22 -5.17
C GLU A 94 7.22 7.43 -4.34
N LEU A 95 6.78 7.22 -3.09
CA LEU A 95 6.28 8.28 -2.21
C LEU A 95 7.31 9.36 -1.93
N GLN A 96 8.59 8.98 -1.74
CA GLN A 96 9.65 9.95 -1.54
C GLN A 96 9.86 10.81 -2.78
N GLY A 97 9.81 10.23 -3.98
CA GLY A 97 9.92 10.96 -5.24
C GLY A 97 8.79 11.97 -5.45
N MET A 98 7.58 11.69 -4.94
CA MET A 98 6.46 12.64 -4.92
C MET A 98 6.76 13.84 -4.02
N ILE A 99 7.28 13.60 -2.81
CA ILE A 99 7.67 14.68 -1.88
C ILE A 99 8.77 15.52 -2.50
N ASP A 100 9.82 14.89 -3.03
CA ASP A 100 10.95 15.58 -3.65
C ASP A 100 10.50 16.45 -4.83
N SER A 101 9.54 15.97 -5.63
CA SER A 101 8.98 16.74 -6.75
C SER A 101 8.18 17.95 -6.29
N LEU A 102 7.41 17.82 -5.20
CA LEU A 102 6.70 18.95 -4.60
C LEU A 102 7.68 19.96 -3.99
N ASP A 103 8.66 19.50 -3.21
CA ASP A 103 9.64 20.35 -2.53
C ASP A 103 10.58 21.07 -3.52
N ALA A 104 10.85 20.47 -4.68
CA ALA A 104 11.64 21.09 -5.74
C ALA A 104 10.91 22.22 -6.47
N TRP A 105 9.58 22.31 -6.35
CA TRP A 105 8.80 23.37 -6.97
C TRP A 105 8.46 24.49 -5.99
N SER A 106 8.68 25.73 -6.43
CA SER A 106 8.29 26.94 -5.71
C SER A 106 7.75 27.97 -6.68
N VAL A 107 6.81 28.80 -6.19
CA VAL A 107 6.34 29.98 -6.94
C VAL A 107 7.53 30.88 -7.27
N PRO A 108 7.81 31.18 -8.55
CA PRO A 108 8.91 32.07 -8.91
C PRO A 108 8.71 33.48 -8.36
N GLU A 109 9.80 34.14 -7.99
CA GLU A 109 9.76 35.51 -7.48
C GLU A 109 9.04 36.45 -8.47
N GLY A 110 8.11 37.25 -7.94
CA GLY A 110 7.33 38.21 -8.74
C GLY A 110 6.07 37.63 -9.40
N LEU A 111 5.76 36.33 -9.26
CA LEU A 111 4.57 35.67 -9.81
C LEU A 111 3.57 35.26 -8.72
N ASP A 112 3.17 36.22 -7.89
CA ASP A 112 2.46 35.97 -6.61
C ASP A 112 0.92 36.04 -6.72
N ALA A 113 0.37 35.79 -7.93
CA ALA A 113 -1.05 35.89 -8.17
C ALA A 113 -1.82 34.78 -7.43
N ASP A 114 -2.44 35.12 -6.29
CA ASP A 114 -3.34 34.24 -5.51
C ASP A 114 -2.74 32.85 -5.13
N ALA A 115 -1.41 32.78 -4.96
CA ALA A 115 -0.71 31.57 -4.55
C ALA A 115 -0.98 31.16 -3.09
N GLY A 116 -1.69 31.99 -2.32
CA GLY A 116 -1.90 31.81 -0.88
C GLY A 116 -2.65 30.52 -0.52
N ALA A 117 -3.46 29.97 -1.42
CA ALA A 117 -4.14 28.70 -1.21
C ALA A 117 -3.31 27.48 -1.66
N LEU A 118 -2.30 27.68 -2.52
CA LEU A 118 -1.48 26.61 -3.08
C LEU A 118 -0.52 26.03 -2.04
N ALA A 119 0.19 26.88 -1.30
CA ALA A 119 1.14 26.42 -0.28
C ALA A 119 0.47 25.60 0.85
N PRO A 120 -0.67 26.01 1.43
CA PRO A 120 -1.40 25.17 2.37
C PRO A 120 -1.87 23.83 1.78
N ALA A 121 -2.27 23.80 0.50
CA ALA A 121 -2.68 22.57 -0.17
C ALA A 121 -1.50 21.62 -0.41
N GLN A 122 -0.34 22.16 -0.78
CA GLN A 122 0.92 21.41 -0.92
C GLN A 122 1.34 20.78 0.41
N GLU A 123 1.28 21.54 1.51
CA GLU A 123 1.58 21.02 2.85
C GLU A 123 0.61 19.91 3.26
N ARG A 124 -0.69 20.04 2.95
CA ARG A 124 -1.67 18.96 3.18
C ARG A 124 -1.35 17.71 2.37
N ALA A 125 -1.04 17.85 1.08
CA ALA A 125 -0.66 16.72 0.24
C ALA A 125 0.59 16.02 0.79
N ARG A 126 1.63 16.79 1.14
CA ARG A 126 2.85 16.28 1.79
C ARG A 126 2.55 15.50 3.07
N ALA A 127 1.72 16.05 3.94
CA ALA A 127 1.33 15.40 5.19
C ALA A 127 0.62 14.06 4.93
N ARG A 128 -0.20 13.96 3.88
CA ARG A 128 -0.85 12.69 3.49
C ARG A 128 0.11 11.68 2.89
N VAL A 129 1.10 12.11 2.11
CA VAL A 129 2.17 11.23 1.64
C VAL A 129 2.95 10.67 2.82
N ALA A 130 3.33 11.50 3.79
CA ALA A 130 4.04 11.07 4.99
C ALA A 130 3.19 10.11 5.87
N ALA A 131 1.89 10.38 6.00
CA ALA A 131 0.97 9.49 6.71
C ALA A 131 0.86 8.12 6.03
N LEU A 132 0.77 8.07 4.70
CA LEU A 132 0.77 6.81 3.96
C LEU A 132 2.11 6.07 4.12
N ALA A 133 3.24 6.76 4.01
CA ALA A 133 4.57 6.16 4.18
C ALA A 133 4.76 5.52 5.57
N SER A 134 4.11 6.05 6.60
CA SER A 134 4.14 5.48 7.96
C SER A 134 3.44 4.11 8.07
N LEU A 135 2.66 3.71 7.05
CA LEU A 135 2.01 2.41 6.95
C LEU A 135 2.81 1.41 6.11
N ALA A 136 4.02 1.75 5.65
CA ALA A 136 4.86 0.82 4.90
C ALA A 136 5.11 -0.46 5.71
N PRO A 137 5.11 -1.64 5.06
CA PRO A 137 5.28 -2.91 5.75
C PRO A 137 6.66 -3.01 6.42
N THR A 138 6.69 -3.61 7.60
CA THR A 138 7.93 -4.02 8.30
C THR A 138 8.42 -5.38 7.78
N GLU A 139 9.65 -5.78 8.13
CA GLU A 139 10.23 -7.08 7.73
C GLU A 139 9.34 -8.29 8.05
N VAL A 140 8.52 -8.22 9.11
CA VAL A 140 7.46 -9.19 9.39
C VAL A 140 6.13 -8.66 8.84
N ARG A 141 5.61 -9.27 7.78
CA ARG A 141 4.33 -8.91 7.15
C ARG A 141 3.16 -9.54 7.91
N VAL A 142 2.16 -8.72 8.24
CA VAL A 142 0.96 -9.17 8.96
C VAL A 142 -0.28 -8.59 8.30
N ALA A 143 -1.05 -9.43 7.59
CA ALA A 143 -2.29 -9.02 6.93
C ALA A 143 -3.44 -8.88 7.95
N ARG A 144 -3.84 -7.65 8.27
CA ARG A 144 -4.96 -7.36 9.18
C ARG A 144 -6.04 -6.55 8.47
N THR A 145 -7.30 -6.74 8.86
CA THR A 145 -8.39 -5.90 8.34
C THR A 145 -8.19 -4.44 8.74
N GLN A 146 -7.70 -4.20 9.96
CA GLN A 146 -7.34 -2.86 10.43
C GLN A 146 -6.24 -2.21 9.60
N HIS A 147 -5.25 -2.99 9.12
CA HIS A 147 -4.18 -2.48 8.26
C HIS A 147 -4.72 -2.14 6.87
N LEU A 148 -5.52 -3.05 6.29
CA LEU A 148 -6.20 -2.80 5.02
C LEU A 148 -7.11 -1.56 5.08
N ASP A 149 -7.85 -1.38 6.16
CA ASP A 149 -8.69 -0.21 6.39
C ASP A 149 -7.85 1.07 6.54
N ALA A 150 -6.73 1.01 7.26
CA ALA A 150 -5.81 2.12 7.42
C ALA A 150 -5.17 2.53 6.09
N LEU A 151 -4.69 1.57 5.29
CA LEU A 151 -4.17 1.81 3.94
C LEU A 151 -5.24 2.43 3.05
N GLY A 152 -6.43 1.83 3.01
CA GLY A 152 -7.54 2.34 2.19
C GLY A 152 -8.00 3.74 2.61
N ALA A 153 -7.97 4.06 3.90
CA ALA A 153 -8.26 5.40 4.40
C ALA A 153 -7.15 6.40 4.01
N ALA A 154 -5.89 6.07 4.26
CA ALA A 154 -4.75 6.93 3.95
C ALA A 154 -4.66 7.24 2.45
N LEU A 155 -4.87 6.24 1.59
CA LEU A 155 -4.89 6.44 0.14
C LEU A 155 -6.04 7.36 -0.29
N ARG A 156 -7.25 7.20 0.26
CA ARG A 156 -8.40 8.09 -0.05
C ARG A 156 -8.14 9.52 0.40
N GLU A 157 -7.52 9.69 1.56
CA GLU A 157 -7.12 11.00 2.06
C GLU A 157 -6.03 11.64 1.20
N LEU A 158 -5.08 10.85 0.69
CA LEU A 158 -4.07 11.29 -0.26
C LEU A 158 -4.72 11.71 -1.60
N GLU A 159 -5.61 10.89 -2.16
CA GLU A 159 -6.37 11.22 -3.38
C GLU A 159 -7.14 12.55 -3.23
N ALA A 160 -7.80 12.74 -2.08
CA ALA A 160 -8.55 13.96 -1.80
C ALA A 160 -7.64 15.18 -1.66
N ALA A 161 -6.53 15.07 -0.91
CA ALA A 161 -5.56 16.15 -0.75
C ALA A 161 -4.87 16.51 -2.08
N TRP A 162 -4.60 15.51 -2.92
CA TRP A 162 -4.00 15.74 -4.23
C TRP A 162 -4.97 16.42 -5.20
N THR A 163 -6.23 16.01 -5.20
CA THR A 163 -7.30 16.66 -5.98
C THR A 163 -7.48 18.11 -5.54
N GLU A 164 -7.41 18.38 -4.23
CA GLU A 164 -7.45 19.73 -3.70
C GLU A 164 -6.25 20.57 -4.19
N LEU A 165 -5.04 20.00 -4.17
CA LEU A 165 -3.83 20.64 -4.66
C LEU A 165 -3.92 20.97 -6.16
N GLU A 166 -4.35 20.03 -6.99
CA GLU A 166 -4.54 20.24 -8.44
C GLU A 166 -5.55 21.37 -8.72
N ARG A 167 -6.66 21.44 -7.98
CA ARG A 167 -7.64 22.52 -8.12
C ARG A 167 -7.05 23.89 -7.76
N HIS A 168 -6.22 23.97 -6.72
CA HIS A 168 -5.55 25.22 -6.36
C HIS A 168 -4.45 25.58 -7.36
N ALA A 169 -3.75 24.59 -7.91
CA ALA A 169 -2.77 24.77 -8.97
C ALA A 169 -3.42 25.28 -10.27
N GLU A 170 -4.60 24.76 -10.62
CA GLU A 170 -5.41 25.23 -11.75
C GLU A 170 -5.85 26.68 -11.54
N ALA A 171 -6.45 27.00 -10.40
CA ALA A 171 -6.88 28.37 -10.09
C ALA A 171 -5.72 29.37 -10.11
N TRP A 172 -4.55 28.99 -9.56
CA TRP A 172 -3.34 29.80 -9.62
C TRP A 172 -2.83 29.96 -11.06
N SER A 173 -2.81 28.87 -11.84
CA SER A 173 -2.37 28.90 -13.25
C SER A 173 -3.25 29.84 -14.08
N ASP A 174 -4.57 29.75 -13.93
CA ASP A 174 -5.53 30.58 -14.62
C ASP A 174 -5.40 32.06 -14.24
N ALA A 175 -5.28 32.34 -12.94
CA ALA A 175 -5.10 33.71 -12.43
C ALA A 175 -3.79 34.33 -12.94
N LEU A 176 -2.71 33.56 -12.92
CA LEU A 176 -1.40 33.98 -13.38
C LEU A 176 -1.42 34.27 -14.89
N LEU A 177 -1.93 33.35 -15.71
CA LEU A 177 -2.00 33.54 -17.16
C LEU A 177 -2.93 34.69 -17.56
N ALA A 178 -4.05 34.87 -16.85
CA ALA A 178 -4.96 36.00 -17.07
C ALA A 178 -4.31 37.35 -16.75
N ALA A 179 -3.48 37.41 -15.69
CA ALA A 179 -2.78 38.64 -15.29
C ALA A 179 -1.55 38.95 -16.15
N SER A 180 -0.83 37.91 -16.60
CA SER A 180 0.45 38.03 -17.30
C SER A 180 0.35 38.07 -18.82
N GLY A 181 -0.81 37.71 -19.41
CA GLY A 181 -0.96 37.63 -20.86
C GLY A 181 -0.01 36.61 -21.48
N ASP A 182 0.75 37.02 -22.51
CA ASP A 182 1.71 36.15 -23.22
C ASP A 182 3.11 36.13 -22.58
N ASP A 183 3.26 36.45 -21.29
CA ASP A 183 4.56 36.43 -20.61
C ASP A 183 5.15 35.00 -20.60
N PRO A 184 6.30 34.77 -21.27
CA PRO A 184 6.92 33.46 -21.30
C PRO A 184 7.34 32.94 -19.92
N ALA A 185 7.59 33.82 -18.95
CA ALA A 185 7.93 33.43 -17.58
C ALA A 185 6.72 32.80 -16.86
N ALA A 186 5.54 33.38 -17.02
CA ALA A 186 4.29 32.85 -16.46
C ALA A 186 3.96 31.47 -17.06
N VAL A 187 4.08 31.32 -18.38
CA VAL A 187 3.87 30.04 -19.07
C VAL A 187 4.86 28.97 -18.59
N ALA A 188 6.14 29.34 -18.41
CA ALA A 188 7.16 28.41 -17.90
C ALA A 188 6.88 27.97 -16.46
N ALA A 189 6.41 28.89 -15.61
CA ALA A 189 6.07 28.60 -14.21
C ALA A 189 4.90 27.61 -14.11
N VAL A 190 3.82 27.85 -14.88
CA VAL A 190 2.67 26.94 -14.97
C VAL A 190 3.10 25.55 -15.46
N ARG A 191 3.91 25.49 -16.52
CA ARG A 191 4.39 24.20 -17.04
C ARG A 191 5.20 23.44 -15.98
N SER A 192 6.11 24.12 -15.29
CA SER A 192 6.92 23.50 -14.23
C SER A 192 6.08 22.99 -13.06
N LEU A 193 5.01 23.69 -12.69
CA LEU A 193 4.07 23.23 -11.66
C LEU A 193 3.40 21.92 -12.08
N TRP A 194 2.85 21.87 -13.29
CA TRP A 194 2.16 20.68 -13.79
C TRP A 194 3.11 19.51 -14.07
N GLU A 195 4.38 19.78 -14.41
CA GLU A 195 5.43 18.76 -14.46
C GLU A 195 5.68 18.14 -13.07
N ALA A 196 5.76 18.97 -12.02
CA ALA A 196 5.91 18.50 -10.64
C ALA A 196 4.70 17.67 -10.19
N LEU A 197 3.47 18.14 -10.45
CA LEU A 197 2.23 17.44 -10.06
C LEU A 197 1.99 16.15 -10.86
N GLY A 198 2.42 16.10 -12.12
CA GLY A 198 2.22 14.95 -13.01
C GLY A 198 3.04 13.71 -12.66
N THR A 199 4.00 13.81 -11.74
CA THR A 199 4.76 12.65 -11.23
C THR A 199 3.88 11.71 -10.41
N ALA A 200 3.02 12.24 -9.54
CA ALA A 200 2.15 11.45 -8.67
C ALA A 200 1.08 10.64 -9.41
N ARG A 201 0.58 11.16 -10.54
CA ARG A 201 -0.39 10.48 -11.40
C ARG A 201 0.17 9.24 -12.12
N ARG A 202 1.48 9.03 -12.04
CA ARG A 202 2.15 7.81 -12.55
C ARG A 202 2.41 6.76 -11.46
N GLY A 203 2.27 7.13 -10.18
CA GLY A 203 2.49 6.24 -9.03
C GLY A 203 1.19 5.91 -8.29
N PRO A 204 1.09 6.14 -6.97
CA PRO A 204 -0.03 5.64 -6.15
C PRO A 204 -1.40 6.24 -6.47
N LEU A 205 -1.44 7.30 -7.28
CA LEU A 205 -2.66 7.95 -7.75
C LEU A 205 -3.01 7.60 -9.21
N ALA A 206 -2.32 6.62 -9.80
CA ALA A 206 -2.54 6.19 -11.18
C ALA A 206 -3.87 5.46 -11.37
N ARG A 207 -4.40 4.81 -10.32
CA ARG A 207 -5.68 4.10 -10.36
C ARG A 207 -6.50 4.38 -9.10
N PRO A 208 -7.84 4.40 -9.20
CA PRO A 208 -8.70 4.52 -8.03
C PRO A 208 -8.54 3.31 -7.09
N ILE A 209 -8.51 3.55 -5.78
CA ILE A 209 -8.42 2.51 -4.75
C ILE A 209 -9.53 1.46 -4.87
N SER A 210 -10.73 1.87 -5.31
CA SER A 210 -11.84 0.94 -5.52
C SER A 210 -11.53 -0.16 -6.54
N THR A 211 -10.71 0.14 -7.54
CA THR A 211 -10.27 -0.82 -8.55
C THR A 211 -9.30 -1.83 -7.94
N ALA A 212 -8.30 -1.36 -7.19
CA ALA A 212 -7.34 -2.23 -6.52
C ALA A 212 -7.98 -3.16 -5.49
N LEU A 213 -8.95 -2.68 -4.72
CA LEU A 213 -9.71 -3.53 -3.78
C LEU A 213 -10.52 -4.62 -4.49
N HIS A 214 -11.01 -4.34 -5.69
CA HIS A 214 -11.72 -5.33 -6.50
C HIS A 214 -10.75 -6.37 -7.07
N GLU A 215 -9.62 -5.93 -7.65
CA GLU A 215 -8.55 -6.79 -8.18
C GLU A 215 -8.00 -7.72 -7.08
N GLY A 216 -7.69 -7.19 -5.89
CA GLY A 216 -7.21 -7.98 -4.77
C GLY A 216 -8.23 -9.02 -4.29
N ARG A 217 -9.53 -8.70 -4.34
CA ARG A 217 -10.59 -9.66 -4.02
C ARG A 217 -10.69 -10.79 -5.05
N GLU A 218 -10.54 -10.48 -6.33
CA GLU A 218 -10.54 -11.49 -7.40
C GLU A 218 -9.30 -12.39 -7.32
N ALA A 219 -8.13 -11.82 -7.06
CA ALA A 219 -6.89 -12.56 -6.83
C ALA A 219 -7.02 -13.52 -5.63
N GLY A 220 -7.56 -13.02 -4.51
CA GLY A 220 -7.86 -13.82 -3.33
C GLY A 220 -8.79 -15.01 -3.61
N ALA A 221 -9.86 -14.78 -4.37
CA ALA A 221 -10.79 -15.83 -4.77
C ALA A 221 -10.13 -16.88 -5.67
N SER A 222 -9.24 -16.46 -6.58
CA SER A 222 -8.49 -17.36 -7.46
C SER A 222 -7.51 -18.24 -6.68
N MET A 223 -6.73 -17.65 -5.76
CA MET A 223 -5.79 -18.41 -4.92
C MET A 223 -6.50 -19.46 -4.07
N ALA A 224 -7.63 -19.08 -3.45
CA ALA A 224 -8.41 -20.02 -2.67
C ALA A 224 -9.00 -21.17 -3.51
N ALA A 225 -9.39 -20.89 -4.76
CA ALA A 225 -9.86 -21.93 -5.68
C ALA A 225 -8.74 -22.91 -6.08
N ALA A 226 -7.52 -22.40 -6.28
CA ALA A 226 -6.35 -23.22 -6.58
C ALA A 226 -6.02 -24.17 -5.42
N VAL A 227 -6.00 -23.64 -4.19
CA VAL A 227 -5.75 -24.42 -2.96
C VAL A 227 -6.82 -25.49 -2.72
N ALA A 228 -8.09 -25.19 -2.99
CA ALA A 228 -9.17 -26.18 -2.85
C ALA A 228 -9.12 -27.32 -3.89
N SER A 229 -8.33 -27.16 -4.96
CA SER A 229 -8.20 -28.12 -6.06
C SER A 229 -6.93 -28.97 -6.00
N ALA A 230 -6.00 -28.64 -5.11
CA ALA A 230 -4.76 -29.38 -4.83
C ALA A 230 -4.96 -30.44 -3.74
#